data_AF-A0A429ZIW4-F1
#
_entry.id   AF-A0A429ZIW4-F1
#
_cell.length_a   1.000
_cell.length_b   1.000
_cell.length_c   1.000
_cell.angle_alpha   90.00
_cell.angle_beta   90.00
_cell.angle_gamma   90.00
#
_symmetry.space_group_name_H-M   'P 1'
#
loop_
_entity.id
_entity.type
_entity.pdbx_description
1 polymer ?
#
loop_
_entity_poly.entity_id
_entity_poly.type
_entity_poly.pdbx_seq_one_letter_code
_entity_poly.pdbx_strand_id
1 'polypeptide(L)'
;MTNKASSQEILDMILELLTKDITDKEKNIFIQTKRTLESRHYLPRVISDLRASLTPLAMSKQLSKETGKLYLTITNYPYTNNNLGGGLISVFGNNLK
;
A
#
# COMPACT_ATOMS: atom_id res chain seq x y z
N MET A 1 -14.27 16.76 10.55
CA MET A 1 -12.85 16.64 10.19
C MET A 1 -12.73 15.49 9.20
N THR A 2 -12.49 15.81 7.92
CA THR A 2 -12.46 14.87 6.80
C THR A 2 -11.16 14.06 6.87
N ASN A 3 -11.22 12.84 7.41
CA ASN A 3 -10.08 11.90 7.40
C ASN A 3 -9.88 11.34 6.00
N LYS A 4 -9.32 12.17 5.11
CA LYS A 4 -8.63 11.69 3.92
C LYS A 4 -7.50 10.79 4.40
N ALA A 5 -7.34 9.59 3.85
CA ALA A 5 -6.05 8.93 4.01
C ALA A 5 -4.98 9.89 3.53
N SER A 6 -4.00 10.12 4.38
CA SER A 6 -2.91 11.03 4.05
C SER A 6 -1.93 10.24 3.21
N SER A 7 -1.36 10.84 2.16
CA SER A 7 -0.27 10.22 1.38
C SER A 7 0.85 9.71 2.29
N GLN A 8 0.98 10.32 3.47
CA GLN A 8 1.86 9.94 4.56
C GLN A 8 1.60 8.52 5.11
N GLU A 9 0.35 8.09 5.30
CA GLU A 9 0.04 6.77 5.87
C GLU A 9 0.41 5.64 4.92
N ILE A 10 0.16 5.84 3.62
CA ILE A 10 0.63 4.90 2.58
C ILE A 10 2.15 4.87 2.54
N LEU A 11 2.80 6.03 2.68
CA LEU A 11 4.25 6.14 2.71
C LEU A 11 4.84 5.39 3.91
N ASP A 12 4.26 5.53 5.11
CA ASP A 12 4.71 4.83 6.31
C ASP A 12 4.58 3.31 6.17
N MET A 13 3.46 2.82 5.60
CA MET A 13 3.30 1.39 5.29
C MET A 13 4.34 0.88 4.28
N ILE A 14 4.64 1.67 3.25
CA ILE A 14 5.66 1.32 2.26
C ILE A 14 7.05 1.30 2.90
N LEU A 15 7.37 2.29 3.74
CA LEU A 15 8.64 2.33 4.48
C LEU A 15 8.78 1.13 5.40
N GLU A 16 7.72 0.73 6.10
CA GLU A 16 7.73 -0.47 6.93
C GLU A 16 7.99 -1.72 6.08
N LEU A 17 7.29 -1.89 4.96
CA LEU A 17 7.50 -3.03 4.06
C LEU A 17 8.93 -3.08 3.49
N LEU A 18 9.55 -1.92 3.23
CA LEU A 18 10.95 -1.84 2.81
C LEU A 18 11.94 -2.30 3.90
N THR A 19 11.54 -2.36 5.17
CA THR A 19 12.34 -2.93 6.27
C THR A 19 12.17 -4.44 6.44
N LYS A 20 11.16 -5.04 5.79
CA LYS A 20 10.89 -6.49 5.87
C LYS A 20 11.68 -7.25 4.80
N ASP A 21 11.73 -8.57 4.97
CA ASP A 21 12.25 -9.49 3.96
C ASP A 21 11.24 -9.60 2.81
N ILE A 22 11.44 -8.78 1.79
CA ILE A 22 10.65 -8.72 0.56
C ILE A 22 11.56 -8.90 -0.64
N THR A 23 11.01 -9.38 -1.74
CA THR A 23 11.79 -9.61 -2.97
C THR A 23 12.25 -8.30 -3.61
N ASP A 24 13.33 -8.34 -4.38
CA ASP A 24 13.83 -7.16 -5.12
C ASP A 24 12.79 -6.58 -6.08
N LYS A 25 11.89 -7.41 -6.61
CA LYS A 25 10.78 -6.97 -7.46
C LYS A 25 9.79 -6.11 -6.67
N GLU A 26 9.38 -6.56 -5.49
CA GLU A 26 8.49 -5.83 -4.59
C GLU A 26 9.16 -4.54 -4.09
N LYS A 27 10.44 -4.63 -3.72
CA LYS A 27 11.24 -3.49 -3.28
C LYS A 27 11.29 -2.40 -4.34
N ASN A 28 11.49 -2.76 -5.60
CA ASN A 28 11.47 -1.81 -6.71
C ASN A 28 10.09 -1.13 -6.86
N ILE A 29 8.98 -1.89 -6.76
CA ILE A 29 7.62 -1.33 -6.82
C ILE A 29 7.39 -0.34 -5.66
N PHE A 30 7.84 -0.68 -4.46
CA PHE A 30 7.71 0.18 -3.28
C PHE A 30 8.56 1.45 -3.37
N ILE A 31 9.79 1.37 -3.88
CA ILE A 31 10.64 2.55 -4.13
C ILE A 31 9.99 3.48 -5.16
N GLN A 32 9.44 2.93 -6.25
CA GLN A 32 8.73 3.73 -7.25
C GLN A 32 7.50 4.40 -6.64
N THR A 33 6.71 3.65 -5.86
CA THR A 33 5.52 4.18 -5.20
C THR A 33 5.86 5.30 -4.21
N LYS A 34 6.95 5.15 -3.44
CA LYS A 34 7.48 6.20 -2.56
C LYS A 34 7.79 7.48 -3.32
N ARG A 35 8.51 7.38 -4.45
CA ARG A 35 8.84 8.54 -5.31
C ARG A 35 7.58 9.22 -5.86
N THR A 36 6.58 8.43 -6.25
CA THR A 36 5.31 8.94 -6.75
C THR A 36 4.52 9.68 -5.66
N LEU A 37 4.54 9.19 -4.41
CA LEU A 37 3.94 9.87 -3.26
C LEU A 37 4.67 11.16 -2.90
N GLU A 38 6.01 11.17 -2.93
CA GLU A 38 6.84 12.37 -2.71
C GLU A 38 6.56 13.44 -3.77
N SER A 39 6.26 13.03 -5.02
CA SER A 39 5.90 13.93 -6.12
C SER A 39 4.48 14.53 -6.03
N ARG A 40 3.79 14.41 -4.87
CA ARG A 40 2.42 14.90 -4.61
C ARG A 40 1.35 14.38 -5.57
N HIS A 41 1.53 13.19 -6.16
CA HIS A 41 0.47 12.59 -6.95
C HIS A 41 -0.74 12.20 -6.09
N TYR A 42 -1.93 12.30 -6.69
CA TYR A 42 -3.21 12.00 -6.05
C TYR A 42 -3.25 10.54 -5.57
N LEU A 43 -3.55 10.32 -4.28
CA LEU A 43 -3.47 9.02 -3.61
C LEU A 43 -4.22 7.90 -4.35
N PRO A 44 -5.44 8.11 -4.89
CA PRO A 44 -6.12 7.12 -5.73
C PRO A 44 -5.32 6.65 -6.96
N ARG A 45 -4.54 7.53 -7.59
CA ARG A 45 -3.68 7.17 -8.73
C ARG A 45 -2.53 6.28 -8.27
N VAL A 46 -1.87 6.67 -7.18
CA VAL A 46 -0.78 5.87 -6.59
C VAL A 46 -1.25 4.47 -6.25
N ILE A 47 -2.43 4.36 -5.64
CA ILE A 47 -2.97 3.06 -5.26
C ILE A 47 -3.39 2.24 -6.48
N SER A 48 -3.94 2.87 -7.52
CA SER A 48 -4.24 2.20 -8.79
C SER A 48 -2.96 1.63 -9.42
N ASP A 49 -1.89 2.41 -9.47
CA ASP A 49 -0.60 1.99 -10.03
C ASP A 49 0.04 0.87 -9.19
N LEU A 50 -0.04 0.98 -7.86
CA LEU A 50 0.41 -0.04 -6.92
C LEU A 50 -0.36 -1.35 -7.13
N ARG A 51 -1.69 -1.28 -7.23
CA ARG A 51 -2.54 -2.45 -7.50
C ARG A 51 -2.18 -3.08 -8.85
N ALA A 52 -2.05 -2.29 -9.91
CA ALA A 52 -1.66 -2.77 -11.22
C ALA A 52 -0.30 -3.48 -11.22
N SER A 53 0.65 -3.02 -10.39
CA SER A 53 1.98 -3.62 -10.25
C SER A 53 1.98 -4.90 -9.39
N LEU A 54 1.14 -4.93 -8.35
CA LEU A 54 1.06 -6.07 -7.41
C LEU A 54 0.14 -7.19 -7.90
N THR A 55 -0.91 -6.90 -8.67
CA THR A 55 -1.83 -7.92 -9.23
C THR A 55 -1.10 -9.02 -10.01
N PRO A 56 -0.20 -8.76 -10.97
CA PRO A 56 0.50 -9.83 -11.68
C PRO A 56 1.38 -10.66 -10.75
N LEU A 57 2.07 -10.03 -9.79
CA LEU A 57 2.85 -10.76 -8.78
C LEU A 57 1.94 -11.64 -7.89
N ALA A 58 0.72 -11.18 -7.59
CA ALA A 58 -0.25 -11.90 -6.76
C ALA A 58 -0.76 -13.13 -7.50
N MET A 59 -1.09 -12.97 -8.78
CA MET A 59 -1.51 -14.06 -9.66
C MET A 59 -0.38 -15.09 -9.83
N SER A 60 0.87 -14.64 -9.91
CA SER A 60 2.04 -15.53 -9.98
C SER A 60 2.47 -16.13 -8.64
N LYS A 61 1.76 -15.86 -7.53
CA LYS A 61 2.12 -16.28 -6.17
C LYS A 61 3.55 -15.86 -5.75
N GLN A 62 4.04 -14.76 -6.31
CA GLN A 62 5.36 -14.19 -6.02
C GLN A 62 5.31 -13.07 -4.97
N LEU A 63 4.14 -12.78 -4.40
CA LEU A 63 4.02 -11.84 -3.29
C LEU A 63 4.50 -12.46 -1.98
N SER A 64 5.32 -11.69 -1.28
CA SER A 64 5.64 -11.91 0.12
C SER A 64 4.38 -11.76 0.97
N LYS A 65 4.34 -12.47 2.11
CA LYS A 65 3.17 -12.48 3.00
C LYS A 65 2.76 -11.07 3.44
N GLU A 66 3.74 -10.21 3.72
CA GLU A 66 3.50 -8.82 4.13
C GLU A 66 2.95 -7.95 2.99
N THR A 67 3.55 -8.05 1.79
CA THR A 67 3.04 -7.39 0.57
C THR A 67 1.62 -7.88 0.25
N GLY A 68 1.32 -9.16 0.49
CA GLY A 68 0.02 -9.77 0.23
C GLY A 68 -1.08 -9.18 1.09
N LYS A 69 -0.80 -8.95 2.38
CA LYS A 69 -1.69 -8.18 3.26
C LYS A 69 -1.94 -6.79 2.69
N LEU A 70 -0.92 -6.14 2.12
CA LEU A 70 -1.04 -4.78 1.57
C LEU A 70 -1.97 -4.79 0.37
N TYR A 71 -1.71 -5.72 -0.55
CA TYR A 71 -2.51 -5.93 -1.73
C TYR A 71 -3.98 -6.19 -1.41
N LEU A 72 -4.28 -7.00 -0.39
CA LEU A 72 -5.65 -7.26 0.03
C LEU A 72 -6.30 -6.01 0.64
N THR A 73 -5.60 -5.31 1.54
CA THR A 73 -6.13 -4.11 2.19
C THR A 73 -6.41 -3.01 1.18
N ILE A 74 -5.53 -2.80 0.20
CA ILE A 74 -5.80 -1.85 -0.88
C ILE A 74 -7.00 -2.37 -1.71
N THR A 75 -6.98 -3.62 -2.18
CA THR A 75 -7.98 -4.12 -3.14
C THR A 75 -9.39 -4.22 -2.56
N ASN A 76 -9.52 -4.52 -1.26
CA ASN A 76 -10.79 -4.78 -0.59
C ASN A 76 -11.46 -3.51 -0.05
N TYR A 77 -10.77 -2.35 -0.03
CA TYR A 77 -11.34 -1.11 0.50
C TYR A 77 -11.81 -0.19 -0.63
N PRO A 78 -13.09 0.21 -0.67
CA PRO A 78 -13.57 1.18 -1.65
C PRO A 78 -12.91 2.53 -1.39
N TYR A 79 -11.97 2.91 -2.26
CA TYR A 79 -11.24 4.20 -2.23
C TYR A 79 -12.15 5.43 -2.40
N THR A 80 -13.44 5.22 -2.60
CA THR A 80 -14.48 6.23 -2.79
C THR A 80 -15.15 6.67 -1.49
N ASN A 81 -14.96 5.98 -0.37
CA ASN A 81 -15.56 6.38 0.90
C ASN A 81 -14.51 6.91 1.90
N ASN A 82 -14.87 7.96 2.62
CA ASN A 82 -14.03 8.90 3.39
C ASN A 82 -13.30 8.30 4.64
N ASN A 83 -12.92 7.01 4.63
CA ASN A 83 -12.48 6.26 5.82
C ASN A 83 -11.14 5.52 5.67
N LEU A 84 -10.35 5.80 4.64
CA LEU A 84 -9.06 5.12 4.42
C LEU A 84 -8.08 5.28 5.61
N GLY A 85 -8.02 6.46 6.27
CA GLY A 85 -7.07 6.69 7.36
C GLY A 85 -7.29 5.83 8.62
N GLY A 86 -8.54 5.53 8.96
CA GLY A 86 -8.87 4.66 10.10
C GLY A 86 -8.89 3.17 9.77
N GLY A 87 -9.32 2.82 8.55
CA GLY A 87 -9.51 1.45 8.10
C GLY A 87 -8.21 0.73 7.76
N LEU A 88 -7.27 1.42 7.10
CA LEU A 88 -5.99 0.83 6.74
C LEU A 88 -5.14 0.57 7.99
N ILE A 89 -5.03 1.55 8.90
CA ILE A 89 -4.29 1.40 10.17
C ILE A 89 -4.95 0.35 11.08
N SER A 90 -6.28 0.27 11.15
CA SER A 90 -6.92 -0.80 11.94
C SER A 90 -6.63 -2.20 11.39
N VAL A 91 -6.53 -2.39 10.07
CA VAL A 91 -6.27 -3.72 9.49
C VAL A 91 -4.77 -4.05 9.52
N PHE A 92 -3.91 -3.09 9.18
CA PHE A 92 -2.46 -3.26 9.18
C PHE A 92 -1.86 -3.21 10.58
N GLY A 93 -2.18 -2.16 11.35
CA GLY A 93 -1.70 -1.92 12.71
C GLY A 93 -2.18 -2.95 13.73
N ASN A 94 -3.38 -3.51 13.58
CA ASN A 94 -3.86 -4.56 14.49
C ASN A 94 -3.21 -5.93 14.22
N ASN A 95 -2.57 -6.13 13.07
CA ASN A 95 -1.74 -7.30 12.77
C ASN A 95 -0.27 -7.09 13.19
N LEU A 96 0.05 -5.96 13.82
CA LEU A 96 1.39 -5.58 14.31
C LEU A 96 1.52 -5.66 15.86
N LYS A 97 0.56 -6.29 16.55
CA LYS A 97 0.63 -6.54 18.00
C LYS A 97 0.92 -8.00 18.31
#